data_AF-A0A3P6CHU8-F1
#
_entry.id   AF-A0A3P6CHU8-F1
#
_cell.length_a   1.000
_cell.length_b   1.000
_cell.length_c   1.000
_cell.angle_alpha   90.00
_cell.angle_beta   90.00
_cell.angle_gamma   90.00
#
_symmetry.space_group_name_H-M   'P 1'
#
loop_
_entity.id
_entity.type
_entity.pdbx_description
1 polymer ?
#
loop_
_entity_poly.entity_id
_entity_poly.type
_entity_poly.pdbx_seq_one_letter_code
_entity_poly.pdbx_strand_id
1 'polypeptide(L)'
;MMKLTDGNFVITDVNGNLMFKVKEPVFGLHDKRILLDGSGSPVLTLREKMVSLHDRWQVFRGGSTEQRDLLYTVKRSSMLQFKTKLDVFLSHNKEEKRCDFRVKGSWLERSCIVYAGESDAIVAQMHKKHTVQSVFLGKDHFSVTVYPNVDYAFIASLVVILDDVNREDRAAAGSS
;
A
#
# COMPACT_ATOMS: atom_id res chain seq x y z
N MET A 1 -20.56 12.90 -18.91
CA MET A 1 -19.75 13.35 -17.76
C MET A 1 -19.04 12.13 -17.18
N MET A 2 -17.76 11.90 -17.51
CA MET A 2 -17.01 10.74 -17.01
C MET A 2 -16.44 11.09 -15.63
N LYS A 3 -16.96 10.46 -14.57
CA LYS A 3 -16.32 10.49 -13.24
C LYS A 3 -15.01 9.70 -13.33
N LEU A 4 -13.88 10.33 -12.98
CA LEU A 4 -12.68 9.58 -12.62
C LEU A 4 -13.05 8.70 -11.42
N THR A 5 -12.93 7.39 -11.57
CA THR A 5 -13.21 6.43 -10.50
C THR A 5 -12.10 6.46 -9.47
N ASP A 6 -12.49 6.65 -8.20
CA ASP A 6 -11.66 6.53 -7.01
C ASP A 6 -10.79 5.27 -7.06
N GLY A 7 -9.48 5.41 -6.76
CA GLY A 7 -8.58 4.25 -6.59
C GLY A 7 -7.60 3.99 -7.72
N ASN A 8 -7.79 4.61 -8.89
CA ASN A 8 -6.87 4.49 -10.02
C ASN A 8 -5.80 5.59 -9.99
N PHE A 9 -4.52 5.23 -9.93
CA PHE A 9 -3.41 6.18 -9.96
C PHE A 9 -2.13 5.56 -10.55
N VAL A 10 -1.09 6.37 -10.71
CA VAL A 10 0.21 5.92 -11.20
C VAL A 10 1.30 6.16 -10.16
N ILE A 11 2.26 5.27 -10.11
CA ILE A 11 3.48 5.39 -9.31
C ILE A 11 4.63 5.63 -10.27
N THR A 12 5.37 6.72 -10.05
CA THR A 12 6.51 7.13 -10.86
C THR A 12 7.78 7.16 -10.02
N ASP A 13 8.92 7.07 -10.68
CA ASP A 13 10.19 7.46 -10.07
C ASP A 13 10.27 8.99 -9.87
N VAL A 14 11.38 9.47 -9.30
CA VAL A 14 11.60 10.90 -9.04
C VAL A 14 11.78 11.73 -10.32
N ASN A 15 12.09 11.10 -11.45
CA ASN A 15 12.24 11.73 -12.76
C ASN A 15 10.92 11.74 -13.55
N GLY A 16 9.85 11.17 -13.00
CA GLY A 16 8.54 11.06 -13.65
C GLY A 16 8.40 9.85 -14.56
N ASN A 17 9.36 8.92 -14.58
CA ASN A 17 9.23 7.69 -15.35
C ASN A 17 8.21 6.77 -14.68
N LEU A 18 7.32 6.20 -15.49
CA LEU A 18 6.28 5.29 -14.99
C LEU A 18 6.91 4.01 -14.42
N MET A 19 6.59 3.70 -13.16
CA MET A 19 6.94 2.43 -12.53
C MET A 19 5.75 1.47 -12.55
N PHE A 20 4.60 1.92 -12.04
CA PHE A 20 3.38 1.10 -11.97
C PHE A 20 2.11 1.92 -12.25
N LYS A 21 1.11 1.25 -12.80
CA LYS A 21 -0.29 1.72 -12.82
C LYS A 21 -1.07 0.92 -11.78
N VAL A 22 -1.78 1.58 -10.89
CA VAL A 22 -2.67 0.97 -9.91
C VAL A 22 -4.10 1.06 -10.43
N LYS A 23 -4.79 -0.08 -10.49
CA LYS A 23 -6.18 -0.15 -10.97
C LYS A 23 -7.08 -0.96 -10.06
N GLU A 24 -8.34 -0.55 -9.99
CA GLU A 24 -9.45 -1.42 -9.60
C GLU A 24 -9.85 -2.31 -10.79
N PRO A 25 -9.98 -3.64 -10.60
CA PRO A 25 -10.28 -4.55 -11.71
C PRO A 25 -11.73 -4.47 -12.20
N VAL A 26 -12.68 -4.11 -11.33
CA VAL A 26 -14.11 -4.04 -11.65
C VAL A 26 -14.74 -2.90 -10.87
N PHE A 27 -15.61 -2.12 -11.52
CA PHE A 27 -16.36 -1.03 -10.90
C PHE A 27 -17.23 -1.58 -9.73
N GLY A 28 -16.99 -1.10 -8.51
CA GLY A 28 -17.73 -1.50 -7.31
C GLY A 28 -17.10 -2.63 -6.48
N LEU A 29 -15.99 -3.24 -6.94
CA LEU A 29 -15.18 -4.17 -6.15
C LEU A 29 -13.94 -3.45 -5.60
N HIS A 30 -14.15 -2.72 -4.53
CA HIS A 30 -13.10 -1.93 -3.87
C HIS A 30 -12.12 -2.80 -3.04
N ASP A 31 -12.42 -4.09 -2.86
CA ASP A 31 -11.58 -5.05 -2.13
C ASP A 31 -10.32 -5.46 -2.89
N LYS A 32 -10.18 -5.06 -4.17
CA LYS A 32 -9.09 -5.52 -5.04
C LYS A 32 -8.38 -4.36 -5.74
N ARG A 33 -7.04 -4.44 -5.73
CA ARG A 33 -6.14 -3.55 -6.49
C ARG A 33 -5.17 -4.39 -7.32
N ILE A 34 -4.83 -3.92 -8.51
CA ILE A 34 -3.82 -4.54 -9.37
C ILE A 34 -2.74 -3.51 -9.69
N LEU A 35 -1.49 -3.88 -9.43
CA LEU A 35 -0.32 -3.15 -9.89
C LEU A 35 0.08 -3.71 -11.26
N LEU A 36 0.07 -2.85 -12.27
CA LEU A 36 0.48 -3.15 -13.63
C LEU A 36 1.80 -2.45 -13.95
N ASP A 37 2.66 -3.07 -14.74
CA ASP A 37 3.87 -2.43 -15.24
C ASP A 37 3.59 -1.41 -16.37
N GLY A 38 4.66 -0.85 -16.96
CA GLY A 38 4.56 0.09 -18.08
C GLY A 38 3.81 -0.45 -19.30
N SER A 39 3.94 -1.75 -19.58
CA SER A 39 3.27 -2.46 -20.68
C SER A 39 1.80 -2.78 -20.38
N GLY A 40 1.38 -2.66 -19.12
CA GLY A 40 0.05 -3.04 -18.66
C GLY A 40 -0.06 -4.48 -18.19
N SER A 41 1.06 -5.19 -18.02
CA SER A 41 1.09 -6.56 -17.51
C SER A 41 0.94 -6.56 -15.98
N PRO A 42 0.11 -7.46 -15.40
CA PRO A 42 -0.02 -7.55 -13.95
C PRO A 42 1.27 -8.00 -13.26
N VAL A 43 1.69 -7.22 -12.26
CA VAL A 43 2.85 -7.50 -11.40
C VAL A 43 2.39 -8.06 -10.07
N LEU A 44 1.44 -7.40 -9.41
CA LEU A 44 0.87 -7.81 -8.13
C LEU A 44 -0.65 -7.61 -8.13
N THR A 45 -1.33 -8.48 -7.41
CA THR A 45 -2.75 -8.35 -7.08
C THR A 45 -2.90 -8.29 -5.57
N LEU A 46 -3.49 -7.21 -5.08
CA LEU A 46 -3.80 -7.02 -3.66
C LEU A 46 -5.29 -7.28 -3.48
N ARG A 47 -5.62 -8.05 -2.44
CA ARG A 47 -7.00 -8.37 -2.08
C ARG A 47 -7.21 -8.20 -0.59
N GLU A 48 -8.14 -7.33 -0.23
CA GLU A 48 -8.64 -7.19 1.12
C GLU A 48 -9.49 -8.41 1.51
N LYS A 49 -9.35 -8.87 2.74
CA LYS A 49 -10.15 -9.96 3.30
C LYS A 49 -11.25 -9.36 4.19
N MET A 50 -12.33 -8.93 3.56
CA MET A 50 -13.50 -8.28 4.21
C MET A 50 -14.18 -9.10 5.32
N VAL A 51 -13.91 -10.41 5.43
CA VAL A 51 -14.59 -11.33 6.38
C VAL A 51 -13.78 -11.59 7.66
N SER A 52 -12.64 -10.93 7.87
CA SER A 52 -11.89 -11.03 9.14
C SER A 52 -12.10 -9.81 10.04
N LEU A 53 -12.26 -10.04 11.35
CA LEU A 53 -12.30 -8.99 12.39
C LEU A 53 -11.04 -8.12 12.49
N HIS A 54 -10.03 -8.38 11.65
CA HIS A 54 -8.77 -7.68 11.58
C HIS A 54 -8.58 -7.32 10.11
N ASP A 55 -8.35 -6.04 9.83
CA ASP A 55 -8.16 -5.56 8.47
C ASP A 55 -6.90 -6.23 7.89
N ARG A 56 -7.10 -7.02 6.84
CA ARG A 56 -6.08 -7.91 6.28
C ARG A 56 -6.07 -7.83 4.77
N TRP A 57 -4.88 -7.76 4.22
CA TRP A 57 -4.64 -7.78 2.78
C TRP A 57 -3.75 -8.95 2.42
N GLN A 58 -4.11 -9.66 1.36
CA GLN A 58 -3.26 -10.68 0.75
C GLN A 58 -2.70 -10.13 -0.55
N VAL A 59 -1.41 -10.34 -0.79
CA VAL A 59 -0.75 -9.91 -2.02
C VAL A 59 -0.26 -11.12 -2.79
N PHE A 60 -0.65 -11.19 -4.05
CA PHE A 60 -0.44 -12.31 -4.95
C PHE A 60 0.43 -11.89 -6.13
N ARG A 61 1.15 -12.86 -6.69
CA ARG A 61 1.92 -12.69 -7.91
C ARG A 61 1.01 -12.49 -9.12
N GLY A 62 1.33 -11.50 -9.95
CA GLY A 62 0.65 -11.22 -11.20
C GLY A 62 -0.83 -10.87 -11.02
N GLY A 63 -1.68 -11.37 -11.92
CA GLY A 63 -3.14 -11.17 -11.88
C GLY A 63 -3.90 -12.19 -11.03
N SER A 64 -3.19 -13.01 -10.25
CA SER A 64 -3.75 -14.16 -9.53
C SER A 64 -4.37 -13.77 -8.19
N THR A 65 -5.25 -14.64 -7.68
CA THR A 65 -5.71 -14.66 -6.27
C THR A 65 -5.64 -16.07 -5.68
N GLU A 66 -4.90 -16.97 -6.32
CA GLU A 66 -4.72 -18.36 -5.89
C GLU A 66 -3.70 -18.45 -4.75
N GLN A 67 -3.91 -19.35 -3.80
CA GLN A 67 -3.02 -19.47 -2.63
C GLN A 67 -1.59 -19.89 -3.00
N ARG A 68 -1.39 -20.62 -4.10
CA ARG A 68 -0.05 -20.95 -4.61
C ARG A 68 0.74 -19.72 -5.06
N ASP A 69 0.04 -18.64 -5.41
CA ASP A 69 0.62 -17.39 -5.88
C ASP A 69 0.71 -16.33 -4.77
N LEU A 70 0.33 -16.69 -3.53
CA LEU A 70 0.44 -15.80 -2.37
C LEU A 70 1.91 -15.48 -2.08
N LEU A 71 2.23 -14.19 -2.01
CA LEU A 71 3.56 -13.69 -1.67
C LEU A 71 3.66 -13.31 -0.20
N TYR A 72 2.67 -12.59 0.32
CA TYR A 72 2.61 -12.17 1.72
C TYR A 72 1.21 -11.74 2.13
N THR A 73 1.01 -11.67 3.44
CA THR A 73 -0.19 -11.11 4.07
C THR A 73 0.21 -9.90 4.90
N VAL A 74 -0.60 -8.84 4.83
CA VAL A 74 -0.47 -7.65 5.65
C VAL A 74 -1.63 -7.63 6.64
N LYS A 75 -1.34 -7.36 7.91
CA LYS A 75 -2.34 -7.18 8.96
C LYS A 75 -2.23 -5.77 9.53
N ARG A 76 -3.37 -5.13 9.76
CA ARG A 76 -3.43 -3.94 10.60
C ARG A 76 -3.39 -4.38 12.07
N SER A 77 -2.34 -3.99 12.79
CA SER A 77 -2.10 -4.45 14.17
C SER A 77 -2.49 -3.43 15.23
N SER A 78 -2.62 -2.14 14.87
CA SER A 78 -3.14 -1.09 15.74
C SER A 78 -3.39 0.19 14.96
N MET A 79 -4.40 0.95 15.37
CA MET A 79 -4.54 2.37 15.08
C MET A 79 -4.68 3.14 16.39
N LEU A 80 -3.55 3.63 16.91
CA LEU A 80 -3.56 4.67 17.95
C LEU A 80 -3.57 6.01 17.22
N GLN A 81 -4.50 6.89 17.58
CA GLN A 81 -4.78 8.20 16.97
C GLN A 81 -3.68 8.69 15.99
N PHE A 82 -3.99 8.65 14.69
CA PHE A 82 -3.15 9.09 13.55
C PHE A 82 -1.90 8.27 13.22
N LYS A 83 -1.61 7.17 13.93
CA LYS A 83 -0.50 6.25 13.64
C LYS A 83 -1.00 4.91 13.13
N THR A 84 -0.49 4.52 11.97
CA THR A 84 -0.80 3.23 11.34
C THR A 84 0.33 2.26 11.65
N LYS A 85 -0.01 1.08 12.18
CA LYS A 85 0.92 -0.05 12.30
C LYS A 85 0.43 -1.21 11.44
N LEU A 86 1.23 -1.59 10.45
CA LEU A 86 1.02 -2.78 9.63
C LEU A 86 2.11 -3.80 9.89
N ASP A 87 1.74 -5.05 10.07
CA ASP A 87 2.68 -6.18 10.16
C ASP A 87 2.54 -7.05 8.90
N VAL A 88 3.67 -7.37 8.29
CA VAL A 88 3.78 -8.13 7.04
C VAL A 88 4.34 -9.52 7.34
N PHE A 89 3.69 -10.54 6.80
CA PHE A 89 4.06 -11.94 6.95
C PHE A 89 4.24 -12.55 5.57
N LEU A 90 5.45 -12.97 5.25
CA LEU A 90 5.75 -13.67 3.99
C LEU A 90 4.99 -14.98 3.92
N SER A 91 4.71 -15.48 2.72
CA SER A 91 3.83 -16.63 2.53
C SER A 91 4.31 -17.92 3.20
N HIS A 92 5.61 -18.06 3.49
CA HIS A 92 6.17 -19.18 4.25
C HIS A 92 6.03 -19.02 5.77
N ASN A 93 5.77 -17.83 6.29
CA ASN A 93 5.58 -17.53 7.71
C ASN A 93 4.13 -17.83 8.14
N LYS A 94 3.82 -19.12 8.34
CA LYS A 94 2.47 -19.59 8.70
C LYS A 94 2.08 -19.33 10.15
N GLU A 95 3.05 -19.20 11.05
CA GLU A 95 2.79 -19.00 12.48
C GLU A 95 2.36 -17.57 12.80
N GLU A 96 2.80 -16.60 12.00
CA GLU A 96 2.49 -15.18 12.15
C GLU A 96 2.81 -14.60 13.56
N LYS A 97 3.77 -15.20 14.28
CA LYS A 97 4.20 -14.78 15.63
C LYS A 97 5.20 -13.61 15.60
N ARG A 98 6.00 -13.52 14.55
CA ARG A 98 6.95 -12.44 14.28
C ARG A 98 6.74 -11.98 12.86
N CYS A 99 6.66 -10.66 12.64
CA CYS A 99 6.53 -10.14 11.30
C CYS A 99 7.88 -10.25 10.56
N ASP A 100 7.80 -10.38 9.24
CA ASP A 100 8.96 -10.32 8.34
C ASP A 100 9.28 -8.86 7.99
N PHE A 101 8.27 -8.00 7.98
CA PHE A 101 8.40 -6.54 7.89
C PHE A 101 7.32 -5.87 8.71
N ARG A 102 7.58 -4.63 9.15
CA ARG A 102 6.57 -3.79 9.79
C ARG A 102 6.59 -2.37 9.25
N VAL A 103 5.42 -1.78 9.17
CA VAL A 103 5.24 -0.36 8.84
C VAL A 103 4.84 0.38 10.11
N LYS A 104 5.51 1.50 10.39
CA LYS A 104 5.16 2.42 11.47
C LYS A 104 5.11 3.85 10.95
N GLY A 105 4.35 4.72 11.62
CA GLY A 105 4.31 6.15 11.33
C GLY A 105 2.90 6.61 11.00
N SER A 106 2.77 7.79 10.41
CA SER A 106 1.47 8.36 10.04
C SER A 106 1.39 8.54 8.53
N TRP A 107 0.33 8.00 7.94
CA TRP A 107 0.00 8.30 6.55
C TRP A 107 -0.28 9.79 6.37
N LEU A 108 -1.07 10.42 7.26
CA LEU A 108 -1.44 11.83 7.16
C LEU A 108 -0.24 12.77 7.25
N GLU A 109 0.72 12.47 8.14
CA GLU A 109 1.95 13.26 8.26
C GLU A 109 3.00 12.92 7.19
N ARG A 110 2.73 11.90 6.34
CA ARG A 110 3.65 11.36 5.33
C ARG A 110 4.96 10.89 5.96
N SER A 111 4.87 10.22 7.11
CA SER A 111 6.00 9.82 7.97
C SER A 111 6.16 8.30 8.11
N CYS A 112 5.52 7.51 7.24
CA CYS A 112 5.60 6.05 7.28
C CYS A 112 7.03 5.53 7.00
N ILE A 113 7.46 4.56 7.78
CA ILE A 113 8.76 3.87 7.66
C ILE A 113 8.51 2.36 7.65
N VAL A 114 9.16 1.65 6.72
CA VAL A 114 9.13 0.20 6.60
C VAL A 114 10.42 -0.38 7.17
N TYR A 115 10.30 -1.34 8.08
CA TYR A 115 11.41 -2.01 8.76
C TYR A 115 11.46 -3.50 8.41
N ALA A 116 12.66 -4.08 8.40
CA ALA A 116 12.87 -5.52 8.30
C ALA A 116 12.68 -6.20 9.66
N GLY A 117 11.70 -7.09 9.73
CA GLY A 117 11.28 -7.83 10.91
C GLY A 117 11.03 -6.92 12.11
N GLU A 118 11.50 -7.37 13.28
CA GLU A 118 11.43 -6.59 14.53
C GLU A 118 12.67 -5.71 14.78
N SER A 119 13.62 -5.69 13.84
CA SER A 119 14.80 -4.85 13.94
C SER A 119 14.49 -3.38 13.62
N ASP A 120 15.47 -2.51 13.82
CA ASP A 120 15.42 -1.11 13.40
C ASP A 120 16.05 -0.89 12.00
N ALA A 121 16.33 -1.97 11.26
CA ALA A 121 16.80 -1.87 9.89
C ALA A 121 15.69 -1.35 8.98
N ILE A 122 15.86 -0.13 8.47
CA ILE A 122 14.91 0.53 7.57
C ILE A 122 15.12 0.03 6.14
N VAL A 123 14.03 -0.35 5.47
CA VAL A 123 14.03 -0.80 4.06
C VAL A 123 13.33 0.18 3.13
N ALA A 124 12.44 1.03 3.65
CA ALA A 124 11.89 2.16 2.93
C ALA A 124 11.42 3.27 3.87
N GLN A 125 11.42 4.51 3.39
CA GLN A 125 11.01 5.68 4.18
C GLN A 125 10.20 6.66 3.34
N MET A 126 9.05 7.10 3.87
CA MET A 126 8.22 8.13 3.29
C MET A 126 8.72 9.53 3.68
N HIS A 127 8.61 10.46 2.76
CA HIS A 127 8.98 11.86 2.93
C HIS A 127 7.88 12.77 2.40
N LYS A 128 7.53 13.80 3.18
CA LYS A 128 6.65 14.87 2.74
C LYS A 128 7.32 15.71 1.66
N LYS A 129 6.65 15.95 0.52
CA LYS A 129 7.10 16.91 -0.49
C LYS A 129 6.50 18.29 -0.21
N HIS A 130 7.32 19.33 -0.19
CA HIS A 130 6.88 20.72 -0.09
C HIS A 130 7.05 21.40 -1.46
N THR A 131 5.95 21.74 -2.15
CA THR A 131 5.99 22.49 -3.43
C THR A 131 4.88 23.53 -3.49
N VAL A 132 5.14 24.75 -4.00
CA VAL A 132 4.19 25.89 -3.99
C VAL A 132 2.88 25.62 -4.76
N GLN A 133 2.90 24.77 -5.79
CA GLN A 133 1.71 24.35 -6.53
C GLN A 133 0.78 23.38 -5.76
N SER A 134 1.22 22.84 -4.62
CA SER A 134 0.46 21.82 -3.86
C SER A 134 -0.82 22.35 -3.23
N VAL A 135 -0.83 23.63 -2.87
CA VAL A 135 -1.94 24.29 -2.18
C VAL A 135 -3.16 24.44 -3.11
N PHE A 136 -2.96 24.43 -4.43
CA PHE A 136 -4.00 24.73 -5.41
C PHE A 136 -4.65 23.51 -6.09
N LEU A 137 -4.04 22.30 -6.01
CA LEU A 137 -4.41 21.18 -6.92
C LEU A 137 -4.74 19.83 -6.25
N GLY A 138 -4.61 19.68 -4.93
CA GLY A 138 -5.17 18.53 -4.19
C GLY A 138 -4.66 17.13 -4.58
N LYS A 139 -3.51 16.99 -5.26
CA LYS A 139 -2.91 15.69 -5.61
C LYS A 139 -1.77 15.36 -4.64
N ASP A 140 -1.73 14.16 -4.11
CA ASP A 140 -0.88 13.79 -2.97
C ASP A 140 0.64 14.02 -3.13
N HIS A 141 1.26 14.66 -2.14
CA HIS A 141 2.64 15.16 -2.13
C HIS A 141 3.56 14.36 -1.20
N PHE A 142 3.94 13.14 -1.58
CA PHE A 142 5.01 12.42 -0.90
C PHE A 142 5.96 11.73 -1.87
N SER A 143 7.14 11.37 -1.37
CA SER A 143 8.05 10.40 -2.00
C SER A 143 8.32 9.29 -1.02
N VAL A 144 8.70 8.12 -1.56
CA VAL A 144 9.21 7.02 -0.77
C VAL A 144 10.61 6.70 -1.27
N THR A 145 11.58 6.75 -0.37
CA THR A 145 12.92 6.23 -0.61
C THR A 145 12.88 4.72 -0.40
N VAL A 146 13.28 3.96 -1.41
CA VAL A 146 13.48 2.51 -1.31
C VAL A 146 14.99 2.27 -1.20
N TYR A 147 15.44 1.60 -0.14
CA TYR A 147 16.87 1.36 0.07
C TYR A 147 17.41 0.27 -0.86
N PRO A 148 18.73 0.23 -1.12
CA PRO A 148 19.34 -0.76 -2.00
C PRO A 148 18.97 -2.20 -1.65
N ASN A 149 18.82 -3.05 -2.66
CA ASN A 149 18.45 -4.47 -2.55
C ASN A 149 17.03 -4.74 -2.02
N VAL A 150 16.18 -3.72 -1.92
CA VAL A 150 14.77 -3.86 -1.54
C VAL A 150 13.91 -3.86 -2.79
N ASP A 151 12.95 -4.77 -2.87
CA ASP A 151 12.00 -4.87 -3.97
C ASP A 151 11.03 -3.67 -3.97
N TYR A 152 11.05 -2.88 -5.05
CA TYR A 152 10.22 -1.67 -5.18
C TYR A 152 8.75 -1.98 -5.45
N ALA A 153 8.41 -3.15 -6.03
CA ALA A 153 7.02 -3.59 -6.19
C ALA A 153 6.40 -3.96 -4.84
N PHE A 154 7.19 -4.62 -3.97
CA PHE A 154 6.82 -4.86 -2.58
C PHE A 154 6.50 -3.55 -1.85
N ILE A 155 7.41 -2.56 -1.88
CA ILE A 155 7.17 -1.27 -1.23
C ILE A 155 5.99 -0.53 -1.85
N ALA A 156 5.85 -0.52 -3.18
CA ALA A 156 4.72 0.08 -3.87
C ALA A 156 3.38 -0.51 -3.40
N SER A 157 3.31 -1.84 -3.23
CA SER A 157 2.09 -2.48 -2.71
C SER A 157 1.74 -2.04 -1.28
N LEU A 158 2.73 -1.83 -0.41
CA LEU A 158 2.48 -1.35 0.96
C LEU A 158 1.95 0.08 0.95
N VAL A 159 2.41 0.92 0.03
CA VAL A 159 1.88 2.27 -0.19
C VAL A 159 0.41 2.21 -0.61
N VAL A 160 0.06 1.29 -1.52
CA VAL A 160 -1.34 1.08 -1.93
C VAL A 160 -2.21 0.62 -0.75
N ILE A 161 -1.73 -0.31 0.07
CA ILE A 161 -2.46 -0.77 1.26
C ILE A 161 -2.65 0.38 2.27
N LEU A 162 -1.64 1.22 2.50
CA LEU A 162 -1.76 2.39 3.38
C LEU A 162 -2.79 3.41 2.86
N ASP A 163 -2.86 3.60 1.54
CA ASP A 163 -3.87 4.45 0.90
C ASP A 163 -5.28 3.88 1.09
N ASP A 164 -5.47 2.57 0.88
CA ASP A 164 -6.75 1.89 1.09
C ASP A 164 -7.21 1.99 2.56
N VAL A 165 -6.34 1.68 3.53
CA VAL A 165 -6.63 1.82 4.97
C VAL A 165 -7.08 3.24 5.31
N ASN A 166 -6.37 4.25 4.80
CA ASN A 166 -6.69 5.64 5.13
C ASN A 166 -7.97 6.14 4.43
N ARG A 167 -8.37 5.55 3.30
CA ARG A 167 -9.65 5.84 2.65
C ARG A 167 -10.81 5.25 3.45
N GLU A 168 -10.68 4.00 3.90
CA GLU A 168 -11.66 3.34 4.77
C GLU A 168 -11.87 4.14 6.07
N ASP A 169 -10.79 4.55 6.72
CA ASP A 169 -10.85 5.33 7.96
C ASP A 169 -11.56 6.68 7.76
N ARG A 170 -11.31 7.35 6.62
CA ARG A 170 -12.00 8.61 6.26
C ARG A 170 -13.49 8.40 5.98
N ALA A 171 -13.85 7.32 5.29
CA ALA A 171 -15.24 6.98 5.03
C ALA A 171 -16.00 6.69 6.33
N ALA A 172 -15.38 5.98 7.27
CA ALA A 172 -15.94 5.72 8.60
C ALA A 172 -16.14 7.03 9.40
N ALA A 173 -15.12 7.91 9.43
CA ALA A 173 -15.19 9.18 10.17
C ALA A 173 -16.21 10.18 9.60
N GLY A 174 -16.46 10.18 8.29
CA GLY A 174 -17.45 11.05 7.64
C GLY A 174 -18.90 10.56 7.74
N SER A 175 -19.11 9.36 8.31
CA SER A 175 -20.43 8.75 8.54
C SER A 175 -20.95 8.89 9.98
N SER A 176 -20.19 9.61 10.83
CA SER A 176 -20.47 9.85 12.24
C SER A 176 -21.03 11.25 12.51
#